data_AF-A0A519N2W8-F1
#
_entry.id   AF-A0A519N2W8-F1
#
_cell.length_a   1.000
_cell.length_b   1.000
_cell.length_c   1.000
_cell.angle_alpha   90.00
_cell.angle_beta   90.00
_cell.angle_gamma   90.00
#
_symmetry.space_group_name_H-M   'P 1'
#
loop_
_entity.id
_entity.type
_entity.pdbx_description
1 polymer ?
#
loop_
_entity_poly.entity_id
_entity_poly.type
_entity_poly.pdbx_seq_one_letter_code
_entity_poly.pdbx_strand_id
1 'polypeptide(L)' 'MDKKIFGIVLLVIGIGLIIYGLNHMESTESEIKDFFGKEDTTGMFATGIGALLVVAGGVVSLRK' A
#
# COMPACT_ATOMS: atom_id res chain seq x y z
N MET A 1 20.60 -12.13 0.00
CA MET A 1 19.40 -12.15 0.86
C MET A 1 18.51 -13.28 0.38
N ASP A 2 18.02 -14.14 1.28
CA ASP A 2 17.14 -15.24 0.89
C ASP A 2 15.87 -14.72 0.20
N LYS A 3 15.43 -15.41 -0.85
CA LYS A 3 14.20 -15.07 -1.59
C LYS A 3 12.99 -14.96 -0.66
N LYS A 4 12.94 -15.81 0.36
CA LYS A 4 11.93 -15.79 1.42
C LYS A 4 11.99 -14.51 2.26
N ILE A 5 13.19 -14.08 2.66
CA ILE A 5 13.39 -12.84 3.42
C ILE A 5 13.01 -11.64 2.56
N PHE A 6 13.39 -11.62 1.29
CA PHE A 6 13.00 -10.56 0.36
C PHE A 6 11.49 -10.48 0.17
N GLY A 7 10.80 -11.61 -0.01
CA GLY A 7 9.34 -11.64 -0.11
C GLY A 7 8.64 -11.18 1.17
N ILE A 8 9.19 -11.50 2.35
CA ILE A 8 8.67 -11.00 3.64
C ILE A 8 8.83 -9.48 3.75
N VAL A 9 9.97 -8.91 3.33
CA VAL A 9 10.16 -7.46 3.32
C VAL A 9 9.15 -6.77 2.41
N LEU A 10 8.92 -7.32 1.21
CA LEU A 10 7.89 -6.81 0.29
C LEU A 10 6.48 -6.86 0.90
N LEU A 11 6.14 -7.95 1.60
CA LEU A 11 4.87 -8.08 2.30
C LEU A 11 4.70 -7.01 3.38
N VAL A 12 5.72 -6.80 4.22
CA VAL A 12 5.67 -5.79 5.30
C VAL A 12 5.52 -4.38 4.73
N ILE A 13 6.29 -4.04 3.70
CA ILE A 13 6.19 -2.72 3.03
C ILE A 13 4.81 -2.55 2.39
N GLY A 14 4.31 -3.58 1.71
CA GLY A 14 3.00 -3.55 1.06
C GLY A 14 1.85 -3.34 2.05
N ILE A 15 1.86 -4.06 3.17
CA ILE A 15 0.87 -3.88 4.26
C ILE A 15 0.97 -2.47 4.85
N GLY A 16 2.19 -1.98 5.08
CA GLY A 16 2.41 -0.62 5.59
C GLY A 16 1.84 0.46 4.66
N LEU A 17 2.03 0.30 3.35
CA LEU A 17 1.47 1.21 2.34
C LEU A 17 -0.05 1.16 2.25
N ILE A 18 -0.67 -0.01 2.42
CA ILE A 18 -2.13 -0.13 2.49
C ILE A 18 -2.66 0.61 3.70
N ILE A 19 -2.08 0.38 4.88
CA ILE A 19 -2.49 1.05 6.12
C ILE A 19 -2.31 2.57 5.99
N TYR A 20 -1.17 3.02 5.46
CA TYR A 20 -0.93 4.43 5.20
C TYR A 20 -1.96 5.02 4.21
N GLY A 21 -2.23 4.32 3.11
CA GLY A 21 -3.17 4.78 2.09
C GLY A 21 -4.59 4.93 2.64
N LEU A 22 -5.07 3.94 3.41
CA LEU A 22 -6.38 4.01 4.07
C LEU A 22 -6.44 5.15 5.09
N ASN A 23 -5.42 5.27 5.95
CA ASN A 23 -5.36 6.35 6.94
C ASN A 23 -5.29 7.74 6.28
N HIS A 24 -4.65 7.85 5.11
CA HIS A 24 -4.59 9.11 4.37
C HIS A 24 -5.94 9.46 3.75
N MET A 25 -6.65 8.47 3.19
CA MET A 25 -7.99 8.66 2.63
C MET A 25 -9.02 9.09 3.69
N GLU A 26 -8.88 8.58 4.92
CA GLU A 26 -9.70 8.96 6.08
C GLU A 26 -9.21 10.24 6.79
N SER A 27 -8.08 10.81 6.35
CA SER A 27 -7.53 12.00 6.99
C SER A 27 -8.33 13.26 6.65
N THR A 28 -8.30 14.22 7.56
CA THR A 28 -8.90 15.56 7.35
C THR A 28 -8.38 16.24 6.08
N GLU A 29 -7.15 15.95 5.64
CA GLU A 29 -6.62 16.50 4.38
C GLU A 29 -7.38 15.95 3.16
N SER A 30 -7.69 14.66 3.16
CA SER A 30 -8.46 14.00 2.11
C SER A 30 -9.93 14.47 2.12
N GLU A 31 -10.54 14.60 3.30
CA GLU A 31 -11.89 15.19 3.44
C GLU A 31 -11.96 16.62 2.92
N ILE A 32 -10.93 17.43 3.17
CA ILE A 32 -10.85 18.80 2.65
C ILE A 32 -10.73 18.78 1.12
N LYS A 33 -9.89 17.91 0.54
CA LYS A 33 -9.78 17.78 -0.92
C LYS A 33 -11.12 17.38 -1.55
N ASP A 34 -11.81 16.42 -0.96
CA ASP A 34 -13.11 15.93 -1.42
C ASP A 34 -14.19 17.02 -1.32
N PHE A 35 -14.16 17.83 -0.26
CA PHE A 35 -15.01 19.02 -0.11
C PHE A 35 -14.78 20.07 -1.20
N PHE A 36 -13.55 20.22 -1.68
CA PHE A 36 -13.20 21.07 -2.82
C PHE A 36 -13.34 20.38 -4.19
N GLY A 37 -13.91 19.17 -4.24
CA GLY A 37 -14.12 18.39 -5.47
C GLY A 37 -12.82 17.88 -6.09
N LYS A 38 -11.75 17.75 -5.29
CA LYS A 38 -10.47 17.19 -5.72
C LYS A 38 -10.34 15.76 -5.23
N GLU A 39 -10.04 14.86 -6.16
CA GLU A 39 -9.84 13.45 -5.86
C GLU A 39 -8.54 13.26 -5.06
N ASP A 40 -8.60 12.55 -3.93
CA ASP A 40 -7.40 12.18 -3.19
C ASP A 40 -6.71 10.97 -3.81
N THR A 41 -5.95 11.25 -4.88
CA THR A 41 -5.21 10.24 -5.62
C THR A 41 -4.11 9.59 -4.78
N THR A 42 -3.58 10.29 -3.77
CA THR A 42 -2.40 9.84 -3.00
C THR A 42 -2.70 8.58 -2.19
N GLY A 43 -3.80 8.57 -1.43
CA GLY A 43 -4.20 7.40 -0.65
C GLY A 43 -4.58 6.22 -1.54
N MET A 44 -5.21 6.50 -2.68
CA MET A 44 -5.58 5.50 -3.68
C MET A 44 -4.34 4.83 -4.32
N PHE A 45 -3.33 5.62 -4.72
CA PHE A 45 -2.07 5.10 -5.26
C PHE A 45 -1.28 4.32 -4.23
N ALA A 46 -1.17 4.82 -2.99
CA ALA A 46 -0.47 4.11 -1.91
C ALA A 46 -1.11 2.74 -1.63
N THR A 47 -2.44 2.69 -1.55
CA THR A 47 -3.18 1.44 -1.35
C THR A 47 -3.01 0.48 -2.52
N GLY A 48 -3.09 0.98 -3.76
CA GLY A 48 -2.91 0.16 -4.98
C GLY A 48 -1.51 -0.42 -5.11
N ILE A 49 -0.47 0.39 -4.91
CA ILE A 49 0.93 -0.07 -4.92
C ILE A 49 1.17 -1.06 -3.77
N GLY A 50 0.62 -0.78 -2.59
CA GLY A 50 0.70 -1.68 -1.44
C GLY A 50 0.13 -3.07 -1.73
N ALA A 51 -1.05 -3.13 -2.36
CA ALA A 51 -1.67 -4.40 -2.76
C ALA A 51 -0.80 -5.18 -3.76
N LEU A 52 -0.21 -4.51 -4.75
CA LEU A 52 0.70 -5.15 -5.71
C LEU A 52 1.95 -5.72 -5.02
N LEU A 53 2.52 -5.00 -4.06
CA LEU A 53 3.69 -5.45 -3.29
C LEU A 53 3.35 -6.64 -2.40
N VAL A 54 2.15 -6.69 -1.81
CA VAL A 54 1.69 -7.85 -1.03
C VAL A 54 1.58 -9.08 -1.92
N VAL A 55 0.98 -8.95 -3.10
CA VAL A 55 0.85 -10.06 -4.06
C VAL A 55 2.23 -10.52 -4.54
N ALA A 56 3.10 -9.59 -4.95
CA ALA A 56 4.45 -9.91 -5.40
C ALA A 56 5.29 -10.56 -4.29
N GLY A 57 5.24 -10.01 -3.07
CA GLY A 57 5.92 -10.54 -1.90
C GLY A 57 5.45 -11.95 -1.54
N GLY A 58 4.13 -12.19 -1.55
CA GLY A 58 3.54 -13.50 -1.34
C GLY A 58 4.00 -14.53 -2.38
N VAL A 59 3.97 -14.18 -3.67
CA VAL A 59 4.45 -15.05 -4.76
C VAL A 59 5.93 -15.39 -4.60
N VAL A 60 6.76 -14.40 -4.26
CA VAL A 60 8.21 -14.60 -4.10
C VAL A 60 8.54 -15.44 -2.87
N SER A 61 7.83 -15.24 -1.75
CA SER A 61 8.01 -16.04 -0.53
C SER A 61 7.56 -17.50 -0.68
N LEU A 62 6.53 -17.75 -1.51
CA LEU A 62 5.96 -19.08 -1.73
C LEU A 62 6.67 -19.89 -2.83
N ARG A 63 7.43 -19.25 -3.72
CA ARG A 63 8.24 -19.95 -4.71
C ARG A 63 9.45 -20.61 -4.03
N LYS A 64 9.55 -21.94 -4.17
CA LYS A 64 10.67 -22.76 -3.67
C LYS A 64 12.00 -22.37 -4.29
#